data_AF-A0AAW1GVZ7-F1
#
_entry.id   AF-A0AAW1GVZ7-F1
#
_cell.length_a   1.000
_cell.length_b   1.000
_cell.length_c   1.000
_cell.angle_alpha   90.00
_cell.angle_beta   90.00
_cell.angle_gamma   90.00
#
_symmetry.space_group_name_H-M   'P 1'
#
loop_
_entity.id
_entity.type
_entity.pdbx_description
1 polymer ?
#
loop_
_entity_poly.entity_id
_entity_poly.type
_entity_poly.pdbx_seq_one_letter_code
_entity_poly.pdbx_strand_id
1 'polypeptide(L)' 'MMLRHLQFPSFADRLETAVRRVIAEGKYRTKDLGGNNTTQEIVDAVIANLD' A
#
# COMPACT_ATOMS: atom_id res chain seq x y z
N MET A 1 -6.97 -4.97 10.66
CA MET A 1 -6.02 -5.73 9.80
C MET A 1 -5.70 -7.06 10.47
N MET A 2 -5.63 -8.16 9.69
CA MET A 2 -5.28 -9.51 10.17
C MET A 2 -3.98 -9.53 10.98
N LEU A 3 -2.94 -8.80 10.53
CA LEU A 3 -1.66 -8.70 11.24
C LEU A 3 -1.82 -8.19 12.69
N ARG A 4 -2.72 -7.23 12.94
CA ARG A 4 -3.00 -6.77 14.32
C ARG A 4 -3.68 -7.87 15.15
N HIS A 5 -4.57 -8.65 14.55
CA HIS A 5 -5.23 -9.77 15.24
C HIS A 5 -4.24 -10.89 15.61
N LEU A 6 -3.26 -11.14 14.74
CA LEU A 6 -2.17 -12.10 14.96
C LEU A 6 -1.04 -11.56 15.86
N GLN A 7 -1.23 -10.42 16.54
CA GLN A 7 -0.23 -9.80 17.43
C GLN A 7 1.04 -9.30 16.71
N PHE A 8 0.90 -8.86 15.46
CA PHE A 8 1.96 -8.21 14.66
C PHE A 8 1.62 -6.73 14.33
N PRO A 9 1.47 -5.85 15.35
CA PRO A 9 1.02 -4.48 15.12
C PRO A 9 2.03 -3.63 14.33
N SER A 10 3.34 -3.77 14.59
CA SER A 10 4.38 -3.00 13.90
C SER A 10 4.41 -3.25 12.39
N PHE A 11 4.26 -4.51 11.97
CA PHE A 11 4.14 -4.87 10.55
C PHE A 11 2.86 -4.32 9.93
N ALA A 12 1.74 -4.33 10.68
CA ALA A 12 0.49 -3.75 10.22
C ALA A 12 0.62 -2.24 10.00
N ASP A 13 1.25 -1.53 10.95
CA ASP A 13 1.46 -0.08 10.89
C ASP A 13 2.35 0.31 9.71
N ARG A 14 3.45 -0.41 9.49
CA ARG A 14 4.37 -0.20 8.36
C ARG A 14 3.67 -0.37 7.03
N LEU A 15 2.98 -1.50 6.83
CA LEU A 15 2.25 -1.77 5.60
C LEU A 15 1.12 -0.76 5.35
N GLU A 16 0.34 -0.45 6.39
CA GLU A 16 -0.76 0.51 6.30
C GLU A 16 -0.25 1.91 5.94
N THR A 17 0.88 2.33 6.52
CA THR A 17 1.53 3.61 6.21
C THR A 17 2.04 3.65 4.77
N ALA A 18 2.71 2.60 4.30
CA ALA A 18 3.22 2.51 2.94
C ALA A 18 2.08 2.61 1.90
N VAL A 19 0.99 1.87 2.11
CA VAL A 19 -0.19 1.93 1.23
C VAL A 19 -0.82 3.32 1.22
N ARG A 20 -0.96 3.96 2.40
CA ARG A 20 -1.50 5.33 2.50
C ARG A 20 -0.64 6.33 1.73
N ARG A 21 0.68 6.23 1.80
CA ARG A 21 1.61 7.10 1.06
C ARG A 21 1.41 6.98 -0.45
N VAL A 22 1.40 5.74 -0.99
CA VAL A 22 1.21 5.50 -2.43
C VAL A 22 -0.12 6.07 -2.94
N ILE A 23 -1.21 5.86 -2.20
CA ILE A 23 -2.53 6.38 -2.57
C ILE A 23 -2.55 7.92 -2.51
N ALA A 24 -1.95 8.52 -1.48
CA ALA A 24 -1.89 9.97 -1.30
C ALA A 24 -1.08 10.66 -2.39
N GLU A 25 0.04 10.08 -2.83
CA GLU A 25 0.82 10.59 -3.96
C GLU A 25 0.03 10.57 -5.27
N GLY A 26 -0.83 9.56 -5.44
CA GLY A 26 -1.73 9.46 -6.59
C GLY A 26 -1.07 9.15 -7.93
N LYS A 27 0.24 8.89 -7.94
CA LYS A 27 1.00 8.52 -9.14
C LYS A 27 0.68 7.10 -9.63
N TYR A 28 0.49 6.17 -8.70
CA TYR A 28 0.13 4.78 -8.98
C TYR A 28 -1.32 4.57 -8.54
N ARG A 29 -2.22 4.41 -9.50
CA ARG A 29 -3.65 4.18 -9.23
C ARG A 29 -4.21 3.10 -10.14
N THR A 30 -4.94 2.17 -9.55
CA THR A 30 -5.70 1.16 -10.28
C THR A 30 -6.91 1.78 -10.98
N LYS A 31 -7.51 1.02 -11.89
CA LYS A 31 -8.66 1.47 -12.70
C LYS A 31 -9.87 1.88 -11.87
N ASP A 32 -10.11 1.21 -10.76
CA ASP A 32 -11.19 1.54 -9.82
C ASP A 32 -10.99 2.90 -9.12
N LEU A 33 -9.74 3.36 -9.00
CA LEU A 33 -9.39 4.69 -8.47
C LEU A 33 -9.15 5.73 -9.56
N GLY A 34 -9.62 5.46 -10.79
CA GLY A 34 -9.49 6.36 -11.94
C GLY A 34 -8.07 6.44 -12.52
N GLY A 35 -7.19 5.49 -12.20
CA GLY A 35 -5.87 5.36 -12.81
C GLY A 35 -5.83 4.28 -13.89
N ASN A 36 -4.63 4.03 -14.43
CA ASN A 36 -4.42 3.01 -15.45
C ASN A 36 -3.34 1.99 -15.05
N ASN A 37 -2.83 2.08 -13.81
CA ASN A 37 -1.79 1.18 -13.34
C ASN A 37 -2.32 -0.21 -13.06
N THR A 38 -1.44 -1.19 -13.26
CA THR A 38 -1.68 -2.58 -12.92
C THR A 38 -1.53 -2.82 -11.43
N THR A 39 -2.06 -3.94 -10.95
CA THR A 39 -1.87 -4.38 -9.57
C THR A 39 -0.39 -4.54 -9.22
N GLN A 40 0.43 -5.02 -10.17
CA GLN A 40 1.87 -5.22 -9.94
C GLN A 40 2.59 -3.89 -9.72
N GLU A 41 2.30 -2.87 -10.54
CA GLU A 41 2.92 -1.54 -10.39
C GLU A 41 2.58 -0.89 -9.04
N ILE A 42 1.35 -1.09 -8.55
CA ILE A 42 0.93 -0.63 -7.23
C ILE A 42 1.69 -1.38 -6.13
N VAL A 43 1.82 -2.70 -6.26
CA VAL A 43 2.57 -3.53 -5.28
C VAL A 43 4.03 -3.09 -5.22
N ASP A 44 4.68 -2.87 -6.37
CA ASP A 44 6.07 -2.42 -6.44
C ASP A 44 6.23 -1.04 -5.78
N ALA A 45 5.28 -0.13 -6.01
CA ALA A 45 5.26 1.19 -5.36
C ALA A 45 5.08 1.09 -3.83
N VAL A 46 4.25 0.16 -3.35
CA VAL A 46 4.06 -0.08 -1.91
C VAL A 46 5.34 -0.66 -1.29
N ILE A 47 5.98 -1.63 -1.95
CA ILE A 47 7.25 -2.22 -1.51
C ILE A 47 8.36 -1.16 -1.45
N ALA A 48 8.43 -0.25 -2.43
CA ALA A 48 9.38 0.85 -2.43
C ALA A 48 9.15 1.86 -1.28
N ASN A 49 7.96 1.88 -0.68
CA ASN A 49 7.58 2.75 0.44
C ASN A 49 7.53 2.03 1.80
N LEU A 50 7.91 0.76 1.85
CA LEU A 50 8.02 -0.02 3.09
C LEU A 50 9.36 0.31 3.78
N ASP A 51 9.31 1.20 4.78
CA ASP A 51 10.38 1.44 5.76
C ASP A 51 10.51 0.23 6.69
#